data_AF-A0A3S8ZRA4-F1
#
_entry.id   AF-A0A3S8ZRA4-F1
#
_cell.length_a   1.000
_cell.length_b   1.000
_cell.length_c   1.000
_cell.angle_alpha   90.00
_cell.angle_beta   90.00
_cell.angle_gamma   90.00
#
_symmetry.space_group_name_H-M   'P 1'
#
loop_
_entity.id
_entity.type
_entity.pdbx_description
1 polymer ?
#
loop_
_entity_poly.entity_id
_entity_poly.type
_entity_poly.pdbx_seq_one_letter_code
_entity_poly.pdbx_strand_id
1 'polypeptide(L)' 'MAMFKNTQYVSDFTLFMDDYLVKNPEVAQGQLEGRALLWDKAPLDLDEHLRAIASKVQQKPYPYQTN' A
#
# COMPACT_ATOMS: atom_id res chain seq x y z
N MET A 1 11.35 18.98 -25.07
CA MET A 1 12.33 17.98 -25.53
C MET A 1 11.90 16.61 -25.01
N ALA A 2 11.29 15.77 -25.84
CA ALA A 2 10.97 14.38 -25.49
C ALA A 2 11.20 13.53 -26.74
N MET A 3 12.46 13.17 -26.99
CA MET A 3 12.90 12.59 -28.26
C MET A 3 13.38 11.14 -28.15
N PHE A 4 13.03 10.37 -27.11
CA PHE A 4 13.46 8.95 -27.00
C PHE A 4 12.50 8.05 -26.19
N LYS A 5 11.19 8.31 -26.18
CA LYS A 5 10.24 7.28 -25.70
C LYS A 5 9.83 6.43 -26.88
N ASN A 6 10.46 5.26 -27.04
CA ASN A 6 10.00 4.27 -28.02
C ASN A 6 8.68 3.69 -27.51
N THR A 7 7.56 4.25 -27.98
CA THR A 7 6.20 3.89 -27.55
C THR A 7 5.76 2.51 -28.03
N GLN A 8 6.54 1.85 -28.88
CA GLN A 8 6.21 0.57 -29.48
C GLN A 8 6.93 -0.62 -28.85
N TYR A 9 8.00 -0.39 -28.09
CA TYR A 9 8.71 -1.49 -27.44
C TYR A 9 7.89 -2.06 -26.28
N VAL A 10 7.68 -3.37 -26.32
CA VAL A 10 7.10 -4.16 -25.24
C VAL A 10 8.13 -5.22 -24.86
N SER A 11 8.41 -5.36 -23.57
CA SER A 11 9.39 -6.35 -23.09
C SER A 11 8.80 -7.77 -23.09
N ASP A 12 9.65 -8.79 -23.22
CA ASP A 12 9.23 -10.19 -23.11
C ASP A 12 8.54 -10.47 -21.78
N PHE A 13 9.01 -9.83 -20.70
CA PHE A 13 8.38 -9.91 -19.39
C PHE A 13 6.95 -9.35 -19.40
N THR A 14 6.71 -8.23 -20.08
CA THR A 14 5.35 -7.66 -20.22
C THR A 14 4.44 -8.63 -20.95
N LEU A 15 4.89 -9.19 -22.08
CA LEU A 15 4.12 -10.18 -22.84
C LEU A 15 3.80 -11.44 -22.01
N PHE A 16 4.77 -11.92 -21.24
CA PHE A 16 4.60 -13.03 -20.30
C PHE A 16 3.55 -12.72 -19.23
N MET A 17 3.65 -11.56 -18.58
CA MET A 17 2.73 -11.18 -17.51
C MET A 17 1.31 -10.99 -18.03
N ASP A 18 1.13 -10.42 -19.22
CA ASP A 18 -0.18 -10.25 -19.84
C ASP A 18 -0.84 -11.62 -20.10
N ASP A 19 -0.11 -12.57 -20.69
CA ASP A 19 -0.60 -13.94 -20.93
C ASP A 19 -0.89 -14.68 -19.61
N TYR A 20 -0.02 -14.53 -18.61
CA TYR A 20 -0.22 -15.14 -17.29
C TYR A 20 -1.49 -14.62 -16.60
N LEU A 21 -1.72 -13.31 -16.59
CA LEU A 21 -2.90 -12.72 -15.94
C LEU A 21 -4.20 -13.09 -16.64
N VAL A 22 -4.20 -13.26 -17.97
CA VAL A 22 -5.36 -13.78 -18.72
C VAL A 22 -5.67 -15.22 -18.31
N LYS A 23 -4.65 -16.05 -18.12
CA LYS A 23 -4.81 -17.47 -17.73
C LYS A 23 -5.20 -17.67 -16.27
N ASN A 24 -4.87 -16.71 -15.39
CA ASN A 24 -5.04 -16.84 -13.93
C ASN A 24 -5.87 -15.66 -13.37
N PRO A 25 -7.18 -15.58 -13.68
CA PRO A 25 -8.03 -14.48 -13.24
C PRO A 25 -8.13 -14.33 -11.71
N GLU A 26 -7.88 -15.40 -10.95
CA GLU A 26 -7.83 -15.39 -9.49
C GLU A 26 -6.69 -14.52 -8.93
N VAL A 27 -5.63 -14.28 -9.71
CA VAL A 27 -4.51 -13.42 -9.29
C VAL A 27 -4.99 -11.99 -9.06
N ALA A 28 -5.92 -11.49 -9.89
CA ALA A 28 -6.50 -10.16 -9.71
C ALA A 28 -7.25 -10.06 -8.37
N GLN A 29 -8.01 -11.10 -8.03
CA GLN A 29 -8.71 -11.18 -6.75
C GLN A 29 -7.72 -11.22 -5.57
N GLY A 30 -6.67 -12.05 -5.67
CA GLY A 30 -5.62 -12.13 -4.66
C GLY A 30 -4.85 -10.83 -4.46
N GLN A 31 -4.66 -10.02 -5.51
CA GLN A 31 -4.06 -8.69 -5.39
C GLN A 31 -4.94 -7.73 -4.58
N LEU A 32 -6.26 -7.74 -4.81
CA LEU A 32 -7.20 -6.91 -4.05
C LEU A 32 -7.21 -7.31 -2.57
N GLU A 33 -7.29 -8.62 -2.30
CA GLU A 33 -7.25 -9.17 -0.95
C GLU A 33 -5.92 -8.84 -0.24
N GLY A 34 -4.80 -9.05 -0.91
CA GLY A 34 -3.47 -8.74 -0.39
C GLY A 34 -3.29 -7.25 -0.09
N ARG A 35 -3.81 -6.37 -0.96
CA ARG A 35 -3.81 -4.92 -0.72
C ARG A 35 -4.67 -4.57 0.49
N ALA A 36 -5.84 -5.20 0.65
CA ALA A 36 -6.75 -4.91 1.74
C ALA A 36 -6.18 -5.26 3.13
N LEU A 37 -5.33 -6.29 3.22
CA LEU A 37 -4.70 -6.69 4.49
C LEU A 37 -3.85 -5.58 5.12
N LEU A 38 -3.05 -4.89 4.32
CA LEU A 38 -2.05 -3.94 4.84
C LEU A 38 -2.37 -2.48 4.50
N TRP A 39 -3.04 -2.21 3.38
CA TRP A 39 -3.13 -0.88 2.79
C TRP A 39 -4.54 -0.30 2.80
N ASP A 40 -5.57 -1.08 2.47
CA ASP A 40 -6.95 -0.57 2.53
C ASP A 40 -7.48 -0.63 3.96
N LYS A 41 -7.08 0.37 4.74
CA LYS A 41 -7.63 0.58 6.08
C LYS A 41 -9.07 1.06 5.97
N ALA A 42 -9.91 0.57 6.89
CA ALA A 42 -11.27 1.06 7.03
C ALA A 42 -11.26 2.58 7.32
N PRO A 43 -12.30 3.32 6.90
CA PRO A 43 -12.45 4.73 7.26
C PRO A 43 -12.35 4.90 8.78
N LEU A 44 -11.61 5.93 9.18
CA LEU A 44 -11.43 6.24 10.59
C LEU A 44 -12.68 6.95 11.12
N ASP A 45 -13.20 6.51 12.26
CA ASP A 45 -14.18 7.30 13.01
C ASP A 45 -13.49 8.55 13.56
N LEU A 46 -13.91 9.72 13.08
CA LEU A 46 -13.30 11.00 13.44
C LEU A 46 -13.48 11.31 14.93
N ASP A 47 -14.61 10.91 15.53
CA ASP A 47 -14.86 11.15 16.95
C ASP A 47 -13.95 10.27 17.81
N GLU A 48 -13.76 9.01 17.44
CA GLU A 48 -12.81 8.11 18.07
C GLU A 48 -11.37 8.62 17.93
N HIS A 49 -10.99 9.09 16.75
CA HIS A 49 -9.67 9.65 16.51
C HIS A 49 -9.39 10.87 17.39
N LEU A 50 -10.35 11.80 17.52
CA LEU A 50 -10.23 12.95 18.40
C LEU A 50 -10.09 12.54 19.86
N ARG A 51 -10.89 11.56 20.32
CA ARG A 51 -10.77 11.00 21.68
C ARG A 51 -9.41 10.35 21.92
N ALA A 52 -8.89 9.59 20.97
CA ALA A 52 -7.58 8.95 21.06
C ALA A 52 -6.46 10.01 21.19
N ILE A 53 -6.50 11.07 20.38
CA ILE A 53 -5.57 12.20 20.49
C ILE A 53 -5.68 12.87 21.86
N ALA A 54 -6.91 13.14 22.33
CA ALA A 54 -7.15 13.79 23.61
C ALA A 54 -6.69 12.94 24.82
N SER A 55 -6.75 11.61 24.70
CA SER A 55 -6.31 10.66 25.74
C SER A 55 -4.78 10.50 25.85
N LYS A 56 -4.00 11.12 24.96
CA LYS A 56 -2.55 10.91 24.87
C LYS A 56 -1.84 11.40 26.14
N VAL A 57 -1.15 10.51 26.82
CA VAL A 57 -0.28 10.83 27.97
C VAL A 57 1.11 11.23 27.49
N GLN A 58 1.68 12.29 28.07
CA GLN A 58 3.05 12.70 27.74
C GLN A 58 4.06 11.63 28.17
N GLN A 59 4.88 11.19 27.22
CA GLN A 59 5.97 10.25 27.45
C GLN A 59 7.29 11.01 27.60
N LYS A 60 8.20 10.51 28.45
CA LYS A 60 9.56 11.05 28.54
C LYS A 60 10.29 10.88 27.19
N PRO A 61 11.19 11.79 26.79
CA PRO A 61 12.00 11.62 25.57
C PRO A 61 12.82 10.34 25.57
N TYR A 62 13.29 9.93 26.77
CA TYR A 62 14.02 8.69 26.98
C TYR A 62 13.35 7.89 28.11
N PRO A 63 12.34 7.04 27.80
CA PRO A 63 11.59 6.28 28.81
C PRO A 63 12.45 5.36 29.68
N TYR A 64 13.59 4.92 29.14
CA TYR A 64 14.52 4.00 29.79
C TYR A 64 15.80 4.66 30.30
N GLN A 65 15.92 5.99 30.25
CA GLN A 65 17.09 6.67 30.82
C GLN A 65 17.05 6.54 32.34
N THR A 66 17.86 5.65 32.88
CA THR A 66 18.22 5.58 34.30
C THR A 66 19.24 6.67 34.59
N ASN A 67 18.93 7.55 35.55
CA ASN A 67 19.82 8.61 36.03
C ASN A 67 21.14 8.05 36.58
#